data_AF-A0A4R9VBZ9-F1
#
_entry.id   AF-A0A4R9VBZ9-F1
#
_cell.length_a   1.000
_cell.length_b   1.000
_cell.length_c   1.000
_cell.angle_alpha   90.00
_cell.angle_beta   90.00
_cell.angle_gamma   90.00
#
_symmetry.space_group_name_H-M   'P 1'
#
loop_
_entity.id
_entity.type
_entity.pdbx_description
1 polymer ?
#
loop_
_entity_poly.entity_id
_entity_poly.type
_entity_poly.pdbx_seq_one_letter_code
_entity_poly.pdbx_strand_id
1 'polypeptide(L)'
;VTRPTADFSKPEPFELMQGGAGTSRKDVSRDAFSQPSANITFEEEGTFRLGNALFRKNWVSSPSSTQASDGLGPLFNERACQNCHLKDGRERPP
;
A
#
# COMPACT_ATOMS: atom_id res chain seq x y z
N VAL A 1 -1.08 -4.25 -23.33
CA VAL A 1 -2.28 -4.92 -23.90
C VAL A 1 -2.01 -6.41 -23.88
N THR A 2 -2.79 -7.20 -23.14
CA THR A 2 -2.65 -8.66 -23.09
C THR A 2 -3.01 -9.26 -24.46
N ARG A 3 -2.23 -10.23 -24.94
CA ARG A 3 -2.50 -10.93 -26.19
C ARG A 3 -3.76 -11.80 -26.02
N PRO A 4 -4.74 -11.78 -26.94
CA PRO A 4 -5.89 -12.67 -26.89
C PRO A 4 -5.46 -14.14 -26.89
N THR A 5 -6.17 -15.00 -26.14
CA THR A 5 -5.88 -16.44 -26.15
C THR A 5 -6.24 -17.05 -27.51
N ALA A 6 -5.44 -18.03 -27.93
CA ALA A 6 -5.69 -18.84 -29.11
C ALA A 6 -6.03 -20.30 -28.76
N ASP A 7 -6.02 -20.66 -27.48
CA ASP A 7 -6.21 -22.03 -26.98
C ASP A 7 -7.04 -22.01 -25.69
N PHE A 8 -8.33 -22.31 -25.82
CA PHE A 8 -9.27 -22.36 -24.71
C PHE A 8 -9.34 -23.73 -24.02
N SER A 9 -8.45 -24.67 -24.35
CA SER A 9 -8.42 -26.00 -23.72
C SER A 9 -7.80 -26.01 -22.32
N LYS A 10 -7.18 -24.90 -21.92
CA LYS A 10 -6.51 -24.74 -20.63
C LYS A 10 -6.66 -23.31 -20.13
N PRO A 11 -6.54 -23.08 -18.80
CA PRO A 11 -6.58 -21.74 -18.28
C PRO A 11 -5.34 -20.93 -18.66
N GLU A 12 -5.54 -19.62 -18.87
CA GLU A 12 -4.45 -18.69 -19.12
C GLU A 12 -3.66 -18.39 -17.83
N PRO A 13 -2.37 -18.03 -17.94
CA PRO A 13 -1.63 -17.53 -16.80
C PRO A 13 -2.36 -16.38 -16.13
N PHE A 14 -2.58 -16.50 -14.81
CA PHE A 14 -3.28 -15.50 -14.00
C PHE A 14 -4.78 -15.33 -14.31
N GLU A 15 -5.45 -16.26 -14.99
CA GLU A 15 -6.88 -16.16 -15.30
C GLU A 15 -7.77 -15.95 -14.05
N LEU A 16 -7.45 -16.63 -12.95
CA LEU A 16 -8.16 -16.48 -11.68
C LEU A 16 -7.69 -15.27 -10.85
N MET A 17 -6.70 -14.52 -11.34
CA MET A 17 -5.99 -13.47 -10.61
C MET A 17 -6.34 -12.11 -11.21
N GLN A 18 -7.36 -11.45 -10.64
CA GLN A 18 -7.91 -10.18 -11.15
C GLN A 18 -6.88 -9.03 -11.22
N GLY A 19 -5.81 -9.09 -10.41
CA GLY A 19 -4.66 -8.18 -10.46
C GLY A 19 -3.49 -8.69 -11.30
N GLY A 20 -3.69 -9.75 -12.10
CA GLY A 20 -2.63 -10.46 -12.82
C GLY A 20 -1.53 -10.96 -11.89
N ALA A 21 -0.28 -10.79 -12.30
CA ALA A 21 0.89 -11.12 -11.49
C ALA A 21 0.95 -10.36 -10.15
N GLY A 22 0.32 -9.19 -10.03
CA GLY A 22 0.25 -8.42 -8.79
C GLY A 22 -0.78 -8.94 -7.79
N THR A 23 -1.58 -9.94 -8.14
CA THR A 23 -2.57 -10.51 -7.23
C THR A 23 -1.87 -11.15 -6.03
N SER A 24 -2.15 -10.63 -4.83
CA SER A 24 -1.61 -11.20 -3.59
C SER A 24 -2.14 -12.62 -3.38
N ARG A 25 -1.24 -13.53 -3.00
CA ARG A 25 -1.56 -14.90 -2.58
C ARG A 25 -1.47 -15.07 -1.06
N LYS A 26 -1.24 -13.99 -0.32
CA LYS A 26 -1.20 -13.99 1.15
C LYS A 26 -2.63 -14.07 1.69
N ASP A 27 -2.76 -14.48 2.95
CA ASP A 27 -4.06 -14.59 3.61
C ASP A 27 -4.81 -13.27 3.58
N VAL A 28 -6.10 -13.35 3.23
CA VAL A 28 -7.01 -12.21 3.27
C VAL A 28 -7.24 -11.84 4.73
N SER A 29 -6.73 -10.69 5.13
CA SER A 29 -6.86 -10.18 6.49
C SER A 29 -6.99 -8.66 6.47
N ARG A 30 -7.20 -8.08 7.66
CA ARG A 30 -7.20 -6.62 7.81
C ARG A 30 -5.88 -5.97 7.41
N ASP A 31 -4.79 -6.73 7.34
CA ASP A 31 -3.44 -6.25 7.00
C ASP A 31 -3.11 -6.48 5.52
N ALA A 32 -4.10 -6.78 4.67
CA ALA A 32 -3.89 -7.08 3.25
C ALA A 32 -3.21 -5.92 2.50
N PHE A 33 -3.54 -4.67 2.80
CA PHE A 33 -2.92 -3.49 2.18
C PHE A 33 -1.56 -3.12 2.81
N SER A 34 -1.23 -3.70 3.96
CA SER A 34 0.10 -3.59 4.57
C SER A 34 1.13 -4.52 3.91
N GLN A 35 0.72 -5.33 2.93
CA GLN A 35 1.59 -6.24 2.21
C GLN A 35 2.02 -5.64 0.87
N PRO A 36 3.29 -5.82 0.47
CA PRO A 36 3.73 -5.46 -0.88
C PRO A 36 3.00 -6.31 -1.93
N SER A 37 2.85 -5.75 -3.14
CA SER A 37 2.33 -6.49 -4.29
C SER A 37 3.20 -7.70 -4.62
N ALA A 38 2.60 -8.79 -5.12
CA ALA A 38 3.29 -10.07 -5.30
C ALA A 38 4.36 -10.08 -6.41
N ASN A 39 4.35 -9.09 -7.30
CA ASN A 39 5.21 -9.01 -8.48
C ASN A 39 6.29 -7.93 -8.42
N ILE A 40 6.57 -7.37 -7.24
CA ILE A 40 7.60 -6.33 -7.10
C ILE A 40 8.98 -6.94 -6.85
N THR A 41 10.01 -6.21 -7.25
CA THR A 41 11.41 -6.52 -6.96
C THR A 41 11.74 -6.28 -5.49
N PHE A 42 12.90 -6.78 -5.05
CA PHE A 42 13.39 -6.55 -3.69
C PHE A 42 13.64 -5.06 -3.38
N GLU A 43 14.13 -4.30 -4.37
CA GLU A 43 14.36 -2.86 -4.21
C GLU A 43 13.04 -2.09 -4.06
N GLU A 44 12.03 -2.45 -4.86
CA GLU A 44 10.67 -1.91 -4.73
C GLU A 44 10.03 -2.29 -3.41
N GLU A 45 10.30 -3.50 -2.88
CA GLU A 45 9.86 -3.90 -1.55
C GLU A 45 10.49 -3.02 -0.45
N GLY A 46 11.77 -2.69 -0.57
CA GLY A 46 12.43 -1.72 0.32
C GLY A 46 11.74 -0.36 0.30
N THR A 47 11.42 0.14 -0.91
CA THR A 47 10.69 1.39 -1.09
C THR A 47 9.28 1.34 -0.49
N PHE A 48 8.54 0.24 -0.70
CA PHE A 48 7.23 0.02 -0.10
C PHE A 48 7.29 0.08 1.42
N ARG A 49 8.26 -0.62 2.03
CA ARG A 49 8.42 -0.67 3.50
C ARG A 49 8.80 0.68 4.07
N LEU A 50 9.68 1.45 3.41
CA LEU A 50 10.01 2.81 3.81
C LEU A 50 8.78 3.73 3.75
N GLY A 51 8.01 3.66 2.65
CA GLY A 51 6.77 4.42 2.50
C GLY A 51 5.75 4.08 3.59
N ASN A 52 5.58 2.79 3.89
CA ASN A 52 4.73 2.34 4.99
C ASN A 52 5.24 2.88 6.34
N ALA A 53 6.54 2.85 6.61
CA ALA A 53 7.09 3.42 7.84
C ALA A 53 6.78 4.93 7.98
N LEU A 54 6.88 5.70 6.89
CA LEU A 54 6.51 7.12 6.87
C LEU A 54 5.01 7.35 7.05
N PHE A 55 4.17 6.47 6.49
CA PHE A 55 2.71 6.52 6.61
C PHE A 55 2.23 6.29 8.05
N ARG A 56 2.93 5.44 8.79
CA ARG A 56 2.64 5.06 10.18
C ARG A 56 3.32 5.96 11.20
N LYS A 57 4.26 6.79 10.75
CA LYS A 57 5.04 7.68 11.62
C LYS A 57 4.16 8.77 12.22
N ASN A 58 4.40 9.06 13.49
CA ASN A 58 3.85 10.25 14.15
C ASN A 58 4.65 11.49 13.73
N TRP A 59 3.96 12.43 13.12
CA TRP A 59 4.47 13.72 12.70
C TRP A 59 4.11 14.83 13.70
N VAL A 60 4.86 15.92 13.62
CA VAL A 60 4.64 17.13 14.42
C VAL A 60 4.26 18.27 13.50
N SER A 61 3.34 19.12 13.96
CA SER A 61 2.95 20.31 13.22
C SER A 61 4.14 21.25 13.03
N SER A 62 4.31 21.71 11.80
CA SER A 62 5.36 22.65 11.43
C SER A 62 5.04 24.07 11.91
N PRO A 63 6.05 24.88 12.30
CA PRO A 63 7.47 24.52 12.45
C PRO A 63 7.75 23.79 13.76
N SER A 64 8.68 22.83 13.74
CA SER A 64 9.08 22.05 14.93
C SER A 64 10.60 21.94 15.07
N SER A 65 11.08 21.88 16.31
CA SER A 65 12.50 21.54 16.58
C SER A 65 12.84 20.10 16.23
N THR A 66 11.83 19.23 16.08
CA THR A 66 12.02 17.82 15.70
C THR A 66 12.07 17.69 14.19
N GLN A 67 13.19 18.11 13.59
CA GLN A 67 13.35 18.25 12.13
C GLN A 67 12.97 16.98 11.33
N ALA A 68 13.29 15.80 11.85
CA ALA A 68 12.97 14.56 11.17
C ALA A 68 11.45 14.35 11.02
N SER A 69 10.63 14.88 11.93
CA SER A 69 9.17 14.72 11.97
C SER A 69 8.42 16.03 11.73
N ASP A 70 9.11 17.09 11.32
CA ASP A 70 8.53 18.37 10.94
C ASP A 70 7.93 18.25 9.53
N GLY A 71 6.66 18.66 9.34
CA GLY A 71 6.08 18.77 8.01
C GLY A 71 4.63 18.31 7.86
N LEU A 72 4.02 17.75 8.90
CA LEU A 72 2.57 17.50 8.86
C LEU A 72 1.87 18.83 9.10
N GLY A 73 1.52 19.51 8.00
CA GLY A 73 0.99 20.87 8.00
C GLY A 73 -0.21 21.07 8.94
N PRO A 74 -0.56 22.33 9.24
CA PRO A 74 -1.53 22.66 10.29
C PRO A 74 -2.98 22.23 10.00
N LEU A 75 -3.24 21.68 8.81
CA LEU A 75 -4.57 21.32 8.32
C LEU A 75 -4.93 19.85 8.57
N PHE A 76 -3.97 19.02 8.99
CA PHE A 76 -4.24 17.63 9.35
C PHE A 76 -4.81 17.56 10.76
N ASN A 77 -5.91 16.83 10.91
CA ASN A 77 -6.61 16.63 12.18
C ASN A 77 -5.97 15.53 13.04
N GLU A 78 -4.95 14.82 12.53
CA GLU A 78 -4.38 13.64 13.16
C GLU A 78 -2.89 13.51 12.83
N ARG A 79 -2.09 12.91 13.75
CA ARG A 79 -0.62 12.98 13.71
C ARG A 79 0.06 11.91 12.85
N ALA A 80 -0.67 10.93 12.36
CA ALA A 80 -0.15 9.92 11.42
C ALA A 80 -1.21 9.61 10.36
N CYS A 81 -0.77 9.36 9.12
CA CYS A 81 -1.68 9.04 8.02
C CYS A 81 -2.52 7.80 8.35
N GLN A 82 -1.89 6.80 8.99
CA GLN A 82 -2.55 5.55 9.39
C GLN A 82 -3.66 5.73 10.43
N ASN A 83 -3.65 6.82 11.21
CA ASN A 83 -4.68 7.02 12.24
C ASN A 83 -6.04 7.37 11.64
N CYS A 84 -6.09 7.94 10.43
CA CYS A 84 -7.31 8.06 9.62
C CYS A 84 -7.44 6.93 8.59
N HIS A 85 -6.31 6.43 8.06
CA HIS A 85 -6.23 5.35 7.07
C HIS A 85 -5.77 4.04 7.71
N LEU A 86 -6.61 3.50 8.58
CA LEU A 86 -6.30 2.32 9.38
C LEU A 86 -5.85 1.14 8.50
N LYS A 87 -4.74 0.54 8.91
CA LYS A 87 -4.10 -0.61 8.23
C LYS A 87 -3.86 -0.39 6.73
N ASP A 88 -3.41 0.81 6.39
CA ASP A 88 -3.04 1.21 5.02
C ASP A 88 -4.24 1.15 4.04
N GLY A 89 -5.45 1.10 4.60
CA GLY A 89 -6.70 0.98 3.88
C GLY A 89 -7.47 2.30 3.77
N ARG A 90 -8.48 2.28 2.93
CA ARG A 90 -9.52 3.32 2.84
C ARG A 90 -10.60 2.99 3.87
N GLU A 91 -10.45 3.44 5.11
CA GLU A 91 -11.57 3.39 6.06
C GLU A 91 -12.51 4.61 5.87
N ARG A 92 -13.76 4.43 6.30
CA ARG A 92 -14.99 5.14 5.88
C ARG A 92 -14.86 6.66 5.65
N PRO A 93 -15.27 7.19 4.48
CA PRO A 93 -15.82 8.54 4.42
C PRO A 93 -17.10 8.62 5.27
N PRO A 94 -17.39 9.76 5.94
CA PRO A 94 -18.57 9.95 6.78
C PRO A 94 -19.90 9.77 6.03
#